data_AF-C0D1A5-F1
#
_entry.id   AF-C0D1A5-F1
#
_cell.length_a   1.000
_cell.length_b   1.000
_cell.length_c   1.000
_cell.angle_alpha   90.00
_cell.angle_beta   90.00
_cell.angle_gamma   90.00
#
_symmetry.space_group_name_H-M   'P 1'
#
loop_
_entity.id
_entity.type
_entity.pdbx_description
1 polymer ?
#
loop_
_entity_poly.entity_id
_entity_poly.type
_entity_poly.pdbx_seq_one_letter_code
_entity_poly.pdbx_strand_id
1 'polypeptide(L)'
;MKIELEQVLPSQIEARSFEIIGRELEQMGKVLDPEQEPVIKRCIHTTADFEYADSLVFSDRAVERGLKALKAGAHIVTDTRMGFSGVNKGRLEKLGGEALCFMADPDVAEIAAREGCTRATASMDKAAGLYGTGGPRERIPCIFAVGNAPTALARLYELVTEGRLKPALVIG
;
A
#
# COMPACT_ATOMS: atom_id res chain seq x y z
N MET A 1 -21.12 33.26 10.09
CA MET A 1 -20.72 32.68 8.79
C MET A 1 -21.75 31.60 8.46
N LYS A 2 -22.58 31.76 7.42
CA LYS A 2 -23.46 30.67 6.97
C LYS A 2 -22.59 29.68 6.20
N ILE A 3 -22.55 28.44 6.65
CA ILE A 3 -21.90 27.35 5.90
C ILE A 3 -22.89 26.97 4.80
N GLU A 4 -22.55 27.28 3.55
CA GLU A 4 -23.27 26.77 2.38
C GLU A 4 -22.67 25.42 1.99
N LEU A 5 -23.43 24.35 2.22
CA LEU A 5 -23.05 23.00 1.80
C LEU A 5 -23.59 22.76 0.38
N GLU A 6 -22.68 22.50 -0.57
CA GLU A 6 -23.05 22.06 -1.91
C GLU A 6 -23.79 20.72 -1.80
N GLN A 7 -25.06 20.67 -2.23
CA GLN A 7 -25.84 19.43 -2.23
C GLN A 7 -25.53 18.62 -3.49
N VAL A 8 -24.75 17.55 -3.31
CA VAL A 8 -24.45 16.54 -4.33
C VAL A 8 -25.05 15.19 -3.90
N LEU A 9 -25.42 14.35 -4.88
CA LEU A 9 -25.89 13.00 -4.58
C LEU A 9 -24.77 12.17 -3.93
N PRO A 10 -25.06 11.28 -2.96
CA PRO A 10 -24.03 10.47 -2.30
C PRO A 10 -23.11 9.71 -3.26
N SER A 11 -23.64 9.24 -4.38
CA SER A 11 -22.88 8.54 -5.43
C SER A 11 -21.94 9.44 -6.23
N GLN A 12 -22.12 10.76 -6.16
CA GLN A 12 -21.34 11.76 -6.90
C GLN A 12 -20.32 12.48 -6.02
N ILE A 13 -20.42 12.35 -4.69
CA ILE A 13 -19.53 13.03 -3.73
C ILE A 13 -18.07 12.73 -4.06
N GLU A 14 -17.70 11.46 -4.24
CA GLU A 14 -16.32 11.06 -4.49
C GLU A 14 -15.78 11.68 -5.79
N ALA A 15 -16.55 11.58 -6.88
CA ALA A 15 -16.18 12.17 -8.16
C ALA A 15 -15.99 13.69 -8.04
N ARG A 16 -16.91 14.36 -7.34
CA ARG A 16 -16.83 15.80 -7.08
C ARG A 16 -15.60 16.15 -6.23
N SER A 17 -15.26 15.37 -5.21
CA SER A 17 -14.04 15.58 -4.43
C SER A 17 -12.79 15.50 -5.30
N PHE A 18 -12.70 14.55 -6.23
CA PHE A 18 -11.56 14.44 -7.15
C PHE A 18 -11.47 15.61 -8.14
N GLU A 19 -12.61 16.14 -8.60
CA GLU A 19 -12.64 17.37 -9.41
C GLU A 19 -12.08 18.55 -8.63
N ILE A 20 -12.51 18.73 -7.38
CA ILE A 20 -12.05 19.83 -6.51
C ILE A 20 -10.55 19.72 -6.26
N ILE A 21 -10.07 18.54 -5.84
CA ILE A 21 -8.64 18.28 -5.64
C ILE A 21 -7.83 18.58 -6.91
N GLY A 22 -8.34 18.17 -8.09
CA GLY A 22 -7.69 18.47 -9.36
C GLY A 22 -7.54 19.96 -9.65
N ARG A 23 -8.60 20.73 -9.41
CA ARG A 23 -8.58 22.19 -9.60
C ARG A 23 -7.65 22.90 -8.62
N GLU A 24 -7.63 22.47 -7.37
CA GLU A 24 -6.75 23.05 -6.35
C GLU A 24 -5.27 22.79 -6.68
N LEU A 25 -4.93 21.57 -7.11
CA LEU A 25 -3.59 21.23 -7.58
C LEU A 25 -3.16 22.09 -8.79
N GLU A 26 -4.06 22.30 -9.75
CA GLU A 26 -3.81 23.16 -10.90
C GLU A 26 -3.57 24.61 -10.50
N GLN A 27 -4.37 25.15 -9.57
CA GLN A 27 -4.19 26.51 -9.02
C GLN A 27 -2.87 26.67 -8.25
N MET A 28 -2.38 25.60 -7.63
CA MET A 28 -1.06 25.53 -7.00
C MET A 28 0.09 25.37 -8.02
N GLY A 29 -0.22 25.27 -9.32
CA GLY A 29 0.76 25.09 -10.38
C GLY A 29 1.36 23.69 -10.44
N LYS A 30 0.70 22.68 -9.86
CA LYS A 30 1.17 21.29 -9.85
C LYS A 30 0.82 20.61 -11.17
N VAL A 31 1.84 20.11 -11.86
CA VAL A 31 1.70 19.25 -13.04
C VAL A 31 2.11 17.84 -12.63
N LEU A 32 1.15 16.93 -12.58
CA LEU A 32 1.36 15.54 -12.16
C LEU A 32 1.57 14.63 -13.36
N ASP A 33 2.38 13.58 -13.17
CA ASP A 33 2.45 12.48 -14.13
C ASP A 33 1.07 11.79 -14.21
N PRO A 34 0.46 11.64 -15.41
CA PRO A 34 -0.86 11.03 -15.56
C PRO A 34 -0.98 9.60 -15.00
N GLU A 35 0.13 8.85 -14.94
CA GLU A 35 0.15 7.50 -14.37
C GLU A 35 0.09 7.56 -12.83
N GLN A 36 0.73 8.57 -12.22
CA GLN A 36 0.82 8.72 -10.76
C GLN A 36 -0.34 9.53 -10.17
N GLU A 37 -0.93 10.42 -10.96
CA GLU A 37 -2.00 11.34 -10.57
C GLU A 37 -3.16 10.65 -9.82
N PRO A 38 -3.70 9.49 -10.25
CA PRO A 38 -4.78 8.82 -9.52
C PRO A 38 -4.37 8.38 -8.11
N VAL A 39 -3.11 7.99 -7.92
CA VAL A 39 -2.57 7.58 -6.62
C VAL A 39 -2.41 8.81 -5.72
N ILE A 40 -1.78 9.86 -6.23
CA ILE A 40 -1.56 11.13 -5.51
C ILE A 40 -2.90 11.72 -5.07
N LYS A 41 -3.86 11.87 -6.00
CA LYS A 41 -5.19 12.39 -5.69
C LYS A 41 -5.93 11.54 -4.67
N ARG A 42 -5.78 10.21 -4.69
CA ARG A 42 -6.39 9.32 -3.70
C ARG A 42 -5.78 9.55 -2.30
N CYS A 43 -4.47 9.72 -2.19
CA CYS A 43 -3.81 10.07 -0.93
C CYS A 43 -4.33 11.41 -0.38
N ILE A 44 -4.39 12.45 -1.22
CA ILE A 44 -4.96 13.76 -0.85
C ILE A 44 -6.42 13.61 -0.42
N HIS A 45 -7.25 12.88 -1.16
CA HIS A 45 -8.66 12.68 -0.83
C HIS A 45 -8.86 12.06 0.57
N THR A 46 -8.00 11.11 0.95
CA THR A 46 -8.09 10.44 2.25
C THR A 46 -7.54 11.26 3.42
N THR A 47 -6.68 12.24 3.14
CA THR A 47 -5.93 13.00 4.16
C THR A 47 -6.33 14.47 4.24
N ALA A 48 -6.98 14.99 3.18
CA ALA A 48 -7.16 16.41 2.90
C ALA A 48 -5.84 17.22 2.88
N ASP A 49 -4.73 16.56 2.59
CA ASP A 49 -3.39 17.15 2.62
C ASP A 49 -2.78 17.18 1.21
N PHE A 50 -2.59 18.40 0.68
CA PHE A 50 -2.04 18.61 -0.66
C PHE A 50 -0.51 18.48 -0.71
N GLU A 51 0.19 18.41 0.42
CA GLU A 51 1.64 18.19 0.46
C GLU A 51 2.02 16.82 -0.14
N TYR A 52 1.09 15.86 -0.21
CA TYR A 52 1.28 14.58 -0.91
C TYR A 52 1.56 14.74 -2.41
N ALA A 53 1.22 15.87 -3.03
CA ALA A 53 1.61 16.14 -4.41
C ALA A 53 3.13 16.34 -4.58
N ASP A 54 3.83 16.72 -3.51
CA ASP A 54 5.27 16.99 -3.51
C ASP A 54 6.07 15.92 -2.77
N SER A 55 5.50 15.31 -1.73
CA SER A 55 6.20 14.38 -0.85
C SER A 55 6.15 12.92 -1.32
N LEU A 56 5.21 12.55 -2.18
CA LEU A 56 5.15 11.20 -2.73
C LEU A 56 6.25 10.98 -3.76
N VAL A 57 7.01 9.92 -3.56
CA VAL A 57 8.11 9.52 -4.44
C VAL A 57 7.79 8.16 -5.06
N PHE A 58 8.01 8.06 -6.36
CA PHE A 58 7.78 6.84 -7.13
C PHE A 58 9.09 6.40 -7.79
N SER A 59 9.42 5.12 -7.67
CA SER A 59 10.45 4.53 -8.52
C SER A 59 9.94 4.36 -9.95
N ASP A 60 10.86 4.22 -10.91
CA ASP A 60 10.51 4.04 -12.32
C ASP A 60 9.48 2.93 -12.51
N ARG A 61 8.36 3.28 -13.16
CA ARG A 61 7.26 2.37 -13.51
C ARG A 61 6.61 1.70 -12.28
N ALA A 62 6.69 2.30 -11.09
CA ALA A 62 6.11 1.74 -9.86
C ALA A 62 4.61 1.45 -10.01
N VAL A 63 3.85 2.41 -10.56
CA VAL A 63 2.40 2.27 -10.77
C VAL A 63 2.11 1.19 -11.81
N GLU A 64 2.78 1.25 -12.97
CA GLU A 64 2.65 0.22 -14.02
C GLU A 64 2.88 -1.20 -13.46
N ARG A 65 3.98 -1.38 -12.71
CA ARG A 65 4.36 -2.68 -12.12
C ARG A 65 3.34 -3.13 -11.08
N GLY A 66 2.85 -2.23 -10.24
CA GLY A 66 1.78 -2.50 -9.28
C GLY A 66 0.50 -2.97 -9.97
N LEU A 67 0.05 -2.24 -10.99
CA LEU A 67 -1.13 -2.60 -11.78
C LEU A 67 -0.97 -3.95 -12.48
N LYS A 68 0.22 -4.23 -13.04
CA LYS A 68 0.54 -5.52 -13.67
C LYS A 68 0.51 -6.66 -12.66
N ALA A 69 1.08 -6.45 -11.48
CA ALA A 69 1.07 -7.45 -10.40
C ALA A 69 -0.36 -7.76 -9.94
N LEU A 70 -1.18 -6.72 -9.70
CA LEU A 70 -2.59 -6.90 -9.32
C LEU A 70 -3.36 -7.70 -10.37
N LYS A 71 -3.20 -7.40 -11.67
CA LYS A 71 -3.81 -8.15 -12.76
C LYS A 71 -3.32 -9.60 -12.87
N ALA A 72 -2.15 -9.91 -12.31
CA ALA A 72 -1.57 -11.24 -12.26
C ALA A 72 -1.91 -12.00 -10.96
N GLY A 73 -2.89 -11.52 -10.18
CA GLY A 73 -3.31 -12.17 -8.93
C GLY A 73 -2.38 -11.90 -7.76
N ALA A 74 -1.79 -10.71 -7.69
CA ALA A 74 -0.89 -10.38 -6.58
C ALA A 74 -1.59 -10.46 -5.22
N HIS A 75 -0.87 -10.98 -4.25
CA HIS A 75 -1.25 -10.89 -2.84
C HIS A 75 -0.76 -9.57 -2.26
N ILE A 76 -1.50 -9.01 -1.30
CA ILE A 76 -1.13 -7.78 -0.58
C ILE A 76 -0.85 -8.13 0.87
N VAL A 77 0.39 -7.96 1.32
CA VAL A 77 0.81 -8.13 2.71
C VAL A 77 0.89 -6.76 3.38
N THR A 78 0.22 -6.59 4.52
CA THR A 78 0.22 -5.32 5.27
C THR A 78 0.93 -5.44 6.62
N ASP A 79 1.59 -4.36 7.03
CA ASP A 79 2.27 -4.26 8.33
C ASP A 79 1.30 -4.05 9.52
N THR A 80 0.03 -3.78 9.24
CA THR A 80 -1.01 -3.56 10.26
C THR A 80 -2.35 -4.17 9.89
N ARG A 81 -3.16 -4.47 10.92
CA ARG A 81 -4.58 -4.84 10.74
C ARG A 81 -5.44 -3.70 10.18
N MET A 82 -5.06 -2.45 10.43
CA MET A 82 -5.75 -1.30 9.85
C MET A 82 -5.55 -1.28 8.33
N GLY A 83 -4.31 -1.41 7.85
CA GLY A 83 -4.00 -1.53 6.43
C GLY A 83 -4.76 -2.71 5.79
N PHE A 84 -4.71 -3.89 6.41
CA PHE A 84 -5.45 -5.07 5.97
C PHE A 84 -6.97 -4.85 5.85
N SER A 85 -7.55 -4.09 6.79
CA SER A 85 -8.99 -3.80 6.79
C SER A 85 -9.38 -2.79 5.73
N GLY A 86 -8.47 -1.87 5.38
CA GLY A 86 -8.67 -0.88 4.31
C GLY A 86 -8.61 -1.47 2.89
N VAL A 87 -8.03 -2.65 2.70
CA VAL A 87 -8.01 -3.33 1.40
C VAL A 87 -9.41 -3.80 1.02
N ASN A 88 -9.86 -3.46 -0.20
CA ASN A 88 -11.11 -3.97 -0.76
C ASN A 88 -10.92 -5.44 -1.22
N LYS A 89 -11.19 -6.37 -0.29
CA LYS A 89 -11.02 -7.82 -0.48
C LYS A 89 -11.80 -8.36 -1.68
N GLY A 90 -13.05 -7.96 -1.85
CA GLY A 90 -13.88 -8.42 -2.97
C GLY A 90 -13.39 -7.96 -4.35
N ARG A 91 -12.72 -6.80 -4.47
CA ARG A 91 -12.06 -6.39 -5.72
C ARG A 91 -10.75 -7.14 -5.93
N LEU A 92 -9.98 -7.36 -4.87
CA LEU A 92 -8.71 -8.09 -4.94
C LEU A 92 -8.92 -9.57 -5.32
N GLU A 93 -9.90 -10.23 -4.71
CA GLU A 93 -10.29 -11.62 -5.00
C GLU A 93 -10.72 -11.81 -6.46
N LYS A 94 -11.46 -10.85 -7.04
CA LYS A 94 -11.82 -10.87 -8.47
C LYS A 94 -10.61 -10.81 -9.40
N LEU A 95 -9.49 -10.29 -8.93
CA LEU A 95 -8.21 -10.29 -9.65
C LEU A 95 -7.36 -11.52 -9.34
N GLY A 96 -7.82 -12.42 -8.46
CA GLY A 96 -7.11 -13.62 -8.02
C GLY A 96 -6.15 -13.39 -6.85
N GLY A 97 -6.20 -12.23 -6.21
CA GLY A 97 -5.33 -11.87 -5.08
C GLY A 97 -5.96 -12.12 -3.70
N GLU A 98 -5.11 -12.10 -2.68
CA GLU A 98 -5.48 -12.23 -1.26
C GLU A 98 -4.83 -11.10 -0.44
N ALA A 99 -5.57 -10.50 0.50
CA ALA A 99 -4.99 -9.60 1.48
C ALA A 99 -4.52 -10.40 2.71
N LEU A 100 -3.38 -10.08 3.28
CA LEU A 100 -2.75 -10.82 4.38
C LEU A 100 -2.14 -9.86 5.41
N CYS A 101 -2.20 -10.24 6.69
CA CYS A 101 -1.47 -9.55 7.75
C CYS A 101 -1.09 -10.54 8.85
N PHE A 102 0.21 -10.77 9.01
CA PHE A 102 0.73 -11.77 9.94
C PHE A 102 1.00 -11.22 11.35
N MET A 103 0.81 -9.92 11.57
CA MET A 103 1.13 -9.23 12.83
C MET A 103 0.51 -9.84 14.09
N ALA A 104 -0.64 -10.51 13.92
CA ALA A 104 -1.39 -11.08 15.03
C ALA A 104 -1.30 -12.61 15.08
N ASP A 105 -0.47 -13.21 14.24
CA ASP A 105 -0.28 -14.64 14.26
C ASP A 105 0.52 -15.03 15.50
N PRO A 106 0.14 -16.11 16.22
CA PRO A 106 0.82 -16.50 17.45
C PRO A 106 2.32 -16.79 17.27
N ASP A 107 2.70 -17.38 16.14
CA ASP A 107 4.09 -17.69 15.78
C ASP A 107 4.94 -16.43 15.60
N VAL A 108 4.38 -15.37 15.01
CA VAL A 108 5.05 -14.07 14.86
C VAL A 108 5.31 -13.42 16.23
N ALA A 109 4.36 -13.54 17.16
CA ALA A 109 4.54 -13.03 18.52
C ALA A 109 5.65 -13.80 19.27
N GLU A 110 5.70 -15.11 19.13
CA GLU A 110 6.73 -15.97 19.73
C GLU A 110 8.12 -15.65 19.16
N ILE A 111 8.26 -15.58 17.83
CA ILE A 111 9.51 -15.25 17.15
C ILE A 111 10.02 -13.87 17.59
N ALA A 112 9.14 -12.86 17.59
CA ALA A 112 9.52 -11.51 18.01
C ALA A 112 10.04 -11.46 19.45
N ALA A 113 9.39 -12.20 20.37
CA ALA A 113 9.84 -12.29 21.76
C ALA A 113 11.17 -13.04 21.89
N ARG A 114 11.34 -14.15 21.17
CA ARG A 114 12.55 -14.98 21.20
C ARG A 114 13.77 -14.24 20.62
N GLU A 115 13.58 -13.51 19.55
CA GLU A 115 14.65 -12.84 18.79
C GLU A 115 14.87 -11.38 19.22
N GLY A 116 14.05 -10.87 20.15
CA GLY A 116 14.17 -9.50 20.65
C GLY A 116 13.86 -8.43 19.61
N CYS A 117 13.03 -8.74 18.60
CA CYS A 117 12.66 -7.83 17.52
C CYS A 117 11.18 -7.41 17.61
N THR A 118 10.74 -6.50 16.74
CA THR A 118 9.33 -6.13 16.70
C THR A 118 8.50 -7.21 16.00
N ARG A 119 7.20 -7.30 16.35
CA ARG A 119 6.26 -8.14 15.59
C ARG A 119 6.19 -7.76 14.11
N ALA A 120 6.41 -6.48 13.79
CA ALA A 120 6.41 -6.00 12.42
C ALA A 120 7.59 -6.59 11.65
N THR A 121 8.80 -6.58 12.23
CA THR A 121 9.99 -7.26 11.68
C THR A 121 9.72 -8.76 11.50
N ALA A 122 9.30 -9.47 12.55
CA ALA A 122 9.03 -10.91 12.47
C ALA A 122 7.93 -11.26 11.45
N SER A 123 6.92 -10.40 11.27
CA SER A 123 5.88 -10.59 10.25
C SER A 123 6.43 -10.51 8.82
N MET A 124 7.43 -9.65 8.56
CA MET A 124 8.09 -9.56 7.26
C MET A 124 8.98 -10.78 7.00
N ASP A 125 9.66 -11.30 8.03
CA ASP A 125 10.40 -12.56 7.92
C ASP A 125 9.49 -13.74 7.58
N LYS A 126 8.32 -13.82 8.23
CA LYS A 126 7.29 -14.81 7.87
C LYS A 126 6.81 -14.64 6.43
N ALA A 127 6.55 -13.41 6.00
CA ALA A 127 6.19 -13.14 4.61
C ALA A 127 7.28 -13.57 3.63
N ALA A 128 8.56 -13.33 3.96
CA ALA A 128 9.68 -13.79 3.15
C ALA A 128 9.82 -15.32 3.13
N GLY A 129 9.53 -16.03 4.22
CA GLY A 129 9.47 -17.50 4.20
C GLY A 129 8.41 -18.05 3.24
N LEU A 130 7.33 -17.30 2.99
CA LEU A 130 6.25 -17.70 2.10
C LEU A 130 6.50 -17.30 0.64
N TYR A 131 6.80 -16.02 0.39
CA TYR A 131 6.88 -15.42 -0.95
C TYR A 131 8.31 -15.21 -1.45
N GLY A 132 9.29 -15.39 -0.57
CA GLY A 132 10.70 -15.28 -0.90
C GLY A 132 11.23 -16.46 -1.70
N THR A 133 12.52 -16.40 -2.03
CA THR A 133 13.17 -17.44 -2.85
C THR A 133 13.12 -18.81 -2.18
N GLY A 134 12.59 -19.81 -2.89
CA GLY A 134 12.36 -21.16 -2.37
C GLY A 134 11.12 -21.30 -1.49
N GLY A 135 10.37 -20.22 -1.27
CA GLY A 135 9.12 -20.24 -0.51
C GLY A 135 7.97 -20.91 -1.27
N PRO A 136 6.97 -21.47 -0.56
CA PRO A 136 5.85 -22.18 -1.18
C PRO A 136 4.96 -21.28 -2.07
N ARG A 137 5.06 -19.96 -1.94
CA ARG A 137 4.32 -18.96 -2.70
C ARG A 137 5.22 -18.08 -3.56
N GLU A 138 6.48 -18.47 -3.81
CA GLU A 138 7.46 -17.68 -4.59
C GLU A 138 6.93 -17.21 -5.96
N ARG A 139 6.09 -18.03 -6.61
CA ARG A 139 5.54 -17.71 -7.94
C ARG A 139 4.35 -16.75 -7.91
N ILE A 140 3.83 -16.41 -6.74
CA ILE A 140 2.72 -15.47 -6.58
C ILE A 140 3.31 -14.07 -6.40
N PRO A 141 2.99 -13.08 -7.25
CA PRO A 141 3.44 -11.71 -7.06
C PRO A 141 2.99 -11.18 -5.70
N CYS A 142 3.89 -10.57 -4.93
CA CYS A 142 3.57 -10.04 -3.62
C CYS A 142 3.80 -8.53 -3.57
N ILE A 143 2.78 -7.78 -3.15
CA ILE A 143 2.83 -6.35 -2.88
C ILE A 143 2.87 -6.16 -1.37
N PHE A 144 3.76 -5.32 -0.88
CA PHE A 144 3.83 -4.95 0.53
C PHE A 144 3.30 -3.53 0.71
N ALA A 145 2.37 -3.35 1.65
CA ALA A 145 1.87 -2.04 2.05
C ALA A 145 2.19 -1.82 3.54
N VAL A 146 3.17 -0.96 3.79
CA VAL A 146 3.66 -0.59 5.11
C VAL A 146 3.17 0.82 5.42
N GLY A 147 2.25 0.95 6.37
CA GLY A 147 1.62 2.24 6.67
C GLY A 147 1.90 2.79 8.07
N ASN A 148 2.60 2.03 8.93
CA ASN A 148 2.73 2.41 10.34
C ASN A 148 4.08 2.04 10.98
N ALA A 149 4.69 0.91 10.63
CA ALA A 149 5.87 0.40 11.30
C ALA A 149 7.15 0.62 10.46
N PRO A 150 8.00 1.62 10.79
CA PRO A 150 9.28 1.82 10.10
C PRO A 150 10.18 0.58 10.13
N THR A 151 10.08 -0.22 11.19
CA THR A 151 10.83 -1.47 11.33
C THR A 151 10.41 -2.56 10.34
N ALA A 152 9.17 -2.55 9.84
CA ALA A 152 8.76 -3.42 8.74
C ALA A 152 9.43 -3.01 7.43
N LEU A 153 9.44 -1.70 7.12
CA LEU A 153 10.06 -1.20 5.90
C LEU A 153 11.58 -1.43 5.89
N ALA A 154 12.25 -1.16 7.00
CA ALA A 154 13.67 -1.46 7.17
C ALA A 154 13.97 -2.95 6.97
N ARG A 155 13.13 -3.83 7.54
CA ARG A 155 13.31 -5.28 7.37
C ARG A 155 13.07 -5.74 5.93
N LEU A 156 12.07 -5.18 5.23
CA LEU A 156 11.86 -5.46 3.81
C LEU A 156 13.08 -5.08 2.96
N TYR A 157 13.69 -3.93 3.25
CA TYR A 157 14.91 -3.51 2.56
C TYR A 157 16.07 -4.51 2.75
N GLU A 158 16.28 -4.98 3.98
CA GLU A 158 17.28 -6.02 4.28
C GLU A 158 17.00 -7.31 3.50
N LEU A 159 15.77 -7.82 3.57
CA LEU A 159 15.36 -9.07 2.90
C LEU A 159 15.51 -9.00 1.38
N VAL A 160 15.25 -7.84 0.78
CA VAL A 160 15.46 -7.60 -0.66
C VAL A 160 16.95 -7.56 -0.98
N THR A 161 17.74 -6.87 -0.17
CA THR A 161 19.21 -6.74 -0.37
C THR A 161 19.91 -8.09 -0.21
N GLU A 162 19.44 -8.93 0.72
CA GLU A 162 19.89 -10.32 0.92
C GLU A 162 19.45 -11.27 -0.22
N GLY A 163 18.62 -10.81 -1.16
CA GLY A 163 18.09 -11.62 -2.25
C GLY A 163 17.05 -12.66 -1.80
N ARG A 164 16.58 -12.59 -0.56
CA ARG A 164 15.60 -13.52 0.03
C ARG A 164 14.17 -13.17 -0.36
N LEU A 165 13.90 -11.94 -0.75
CA LEU A 165 12.58 -11.47 -1.14
C LEU A 165 12.66 -10.61 -2.41
N LYS A 166 11.68 -10.76 -3.30
CA LYS A 166 11.56 -9.96 -4.53
C LYS A 166 10.12 -9.44 -4.68
N PRO A 167 9.75 -8.38 -3.94
CA PRO A 167 8.42 -7.80 -4.03
C PRO A 167 8.10 -7.32 -5.44
N ALA A 168 6.85 -7.47 -5.85
CA ALA A 168 6.34 -6.86 -7.08
C ALA A 168 6.21 -5.33 -6.94
N LEU A 169 5.88 -4.87 -5.73
CA LEU A 169 5.82 -3.46 -5.33
C LEU A 169 5.94 -3.36 -3.80
N VAL A 170 6.56 -2.28 -3.32
CA VAL A 170 6.52 -1.87 -1.90
C VAL A 170 5.91 -0.46 -1.85
N ILE A 171 4.90 -0.28 -1.00
CA ILE A 171 4.28 1.00 -0.65
C ILE A 171 4.66 1.25 0.81
N GLY A 172 5.42 2.31 1.09
CA GLY A 172 6.01 2.57 2.41
C GLY A 172 6.20 4.04 2.68
#